data_AF-A0A955F2T2-F1
#
_entry.id   AF-A0A955F2T2-F1
#
_cell.length_a   1.000
_cell.length_b   1.000
_cell.length_c   1.000
_cell.angle_alpha   90.00
_cell.angle_beta   90.00
_cell.angle_gamma   90.00
#
_symmetry.space_group_name_H-M   'P 1'
#
loop_
_entity.id
_entity.type
_entity.pdbx_description
1 polymer ?
#
loop_
_entity_poly.entity_id
_entity_poly.type
_entity_poly.pdbx_seq_one_letter_code
_entity_poly.pdbx_strand_id
1 'polypeptide(L)'
;LNPVDLVCGDLDQDGRRDDLVVALEGGLFSMGLGQGLVRVMNVGEVSQFSAPILKNSGPYRVPRKLALCAQDGGAPFPHLVALEQAPGATSDNVLLFANDGFGVFTEAANHLDALAEPFDVCCGDLDGDGQSDDLVVVGHQPISVGPGQVHVYLQNNGFNFDGANFPTRTDHAVGIGSQGVACGDLKSDAIATLDPVTGSPLFCGADVVTTGWGVDTVQTSFGFDCSPAAAGFASQQTDATGRVPGQVRLADLNGDLLPDRIMVLEGDDAIEVCLSLYDGALADPIGSGCSGTLGIPQIGAGSLAIPGSTATVTLTNARPNSAVVLGASASLAPGFIGTSNCVIYLGGPVLTFSQASNALGQSSFSFVVPPGPLYEGLELFFQWVVYDDLGDYLGQLALSDALRLRVGQ
;
A
#
# COMPACT_ATOMS: atom_id res chain seq x y z
N LEU A 1 -21.46 -3.81 29.22
CA LEU A 1 -20.24 -4.00 28.43
C LEU A 1 -19.85 -2.62 27.93
N ASN A 2 -18.58 -2.28 28.04
CA ASN A 2 -17.98 -1.01 27.63
C ASN A 2 -17.34 -1.23 26.25
N PRO A 3 -17.54 -0.32 25.28
CA PRO A 3 -16.79 -0.37 24.03
C PRO A 3 -15.31 -0.10 24.32
N VAL A 4 -14.45 -0.91 23.69
CA VAL A 4 -12.99 -0.80 23.84
C VAL A 4 -12.30 -0.50 22.51
N ASP A 5 -12.89 -0.94 21.40
CA ASP A 5 -12.41 -0.61 20.06
C ASP A 5 -13.56 -0.73 19.04
N LEU A 6 -13.37 -0.10 17.89
CA LEU A 6 -14.29 -0.17 16.77
C LEU A 6 -13.55 -0.05 15.44
N VAL A 7 -14.14 -0.62 14.39
CA VAL A 7 -13.71 -0.46 13.00
C VAL A 7 -14.94 -0.23 12.13
N CYS A 8 -14.78 0.55 11.07
CA CYS A 8 -15.82 0.80 10.08
C CYS A 8 -15.34 0.47 8.67
N GLY A 9 -16.27 0.09 7.80
CA GLY A 9 -15.98 -0.34 6.45
C GLY A 9 -17.26 -0.54 5.64
N ASP A 10 -17.11 -1.05 4.42
CA ASP A 10 -18.21 -1.53 3.58
C ASP A 10 -18.26 -3.05 3.71
N LEU A 11 -19.00 -3.56 4.71
CA LEU A 11 -19.05 -4.99 5.05
C LEU A 11 -20.08 -5.74 4.21
N ASP A 12 -21.09 -5.06 3.67
CA ASP A 12 -22.17 -5.64 2.86
C ASP A 12 -22.10 -5.29 1.35
N GLN A 13 -21.06 -4.58 0.92
CA GLN A 13 -20.75 -4.22 -0.46
C GLN A 13 -21.78 -3.31 -1.13
N ASP A 14 -22.47 -2.46 -0.38
CA ASP A 14 -23.37 -1.47 -0.95
C ASP A 14 -22.62 -0.25 -1.54
N GLY A 15 -21.28 -0.22 -1.39
CA GLY A 15 -20.41 0.84 -1.86
C GLY A 15 -20.23 1.98 -0.85
N ARG A 16 -20.74 1.83 0.37
CA ARG A 16 -20.63 2.83 1.44
C ARG A 16 -19.85 2.25 2.61
N ARG A 17 -18.98 3.09 3.20
CA ARG A 17 -18.24 2.76 4.42
C ARG A 17 -19.02 3.19 5.66
N ASP A 18 -20.25 2.72 5.81
CA ASP A 18 -21.16 3.08 6.91
C ASP A 18 -21.41 1.94 7.91
N ASP A 19 -20.88 0.75 7.66
CA ASP A 19 -20.96 -0.38 8.57
C ASP A 19 -19.96 -0.27 9.73
N LEU A 20 -20.31 -0.88 10.87
CA LEU A 20 -19.58 -0.73 12.12
C LEU A 20 -19.42 -2.08 12.84
N VAL A 21 -18.20 -2.40 13.23
CA VAL A 21 -17.89 -3.50 14.16
C VAL A 21 -17.41 -2.91 15.48
N VAL A 22 -17.90 -3.43 16.60
CA VAL A 22 -17.54 -2.95 17.95
C VAL A 22 -17.10 -4.11 18.83
N ALA A 23 -15.92 -3.96 19.44
CA ALA A 23 -15.44 -4.81 20.52
C ALA A 23 -15.95 -4.27 21.86
N LEU A 24 -16.54 -5.17 22.65
CA LEU A 24 -17.19 -4.86 23.91
C LEU A 24 -16.59 -5.70 25.03
N GLU A 25 -16.21 -5.04 26.13
CA GLU A 25 -15.66 -5.67 27.31
C GLU A 25 -16.60 -5.49 28.52
N GLY A 26 -16.83 -6.52 29.31
CA GLY A 26 -17.55 -6.46 30.57
C GLY A 26 -16.74 -7.02 31.72
N GLY A 27 -16.96 -6.51 32.93
CA GLY A 27 -16.29 -7.00 34.13
C GLY A 27 -14.98 -6.26 34.43
N LEU A 28 -14.26 -6.71 35.47
CA LEU A 28 -12.95 -6.18 35.84
C LEU A 28 -11.86 -7.06 35.19
N PHE A 29 -11.26 -6.56 34.10
CA PHE A 29 -10.11 -7.20 33.42
C PHE A 29 -9.02 -7.61 34.42
N SER A 30 -8.65 -6.68 35.30
CA SER A 30 -7.57 -6.84 36.29
C SER A 30 -7.81 -7.94 37.31
N MET A 31 -9.04 -8.46 37.42
CA MET A 31 -9.37 -9.55 38.34
C MET A 31 -9.75 -10.85 37.64
N GLY A 32 -9.61 -10.93 36.31
CA GLY A 32 -9.94 -12.14 35.55
C GLY A 32 -11.42 -12.52 35.71
N LEU A 33 -12.35 -11.56 35.63
CA LEU A 33 -13.79 -11.84 35.71
C LEU A 33 -14.54 -11.29 34.48
N GLY A 34 -13.83 -11.12 33.36
CA GLY A 34 -14.33 -10.42 32.19
C GLY A 34 -15.15 -11.28 31.21
N GLN A 35 -16.11 -10.66 30.52
CA GLN A 35 -16.77 -11.21 29.34
C GLN A 35 -16.52 -10.28 28.15
N GLY A 36 -16.06 -10.83 27.03
CA GLY A 36 -15.79 -10.12 25.79
C GLY A 36 -16.76 -10.51 24.68
N LEU A 37 -17.28 -9.54 23.93
CA LEU A 37 -18.14 -9.76 22.76
C LEU A 37 -17.69 -8.90 21.58
N VAL A 38 -17.95 -9.38 20.37
CA VAL A 38 -17.88 -8.57 19.14
C VAL A 38 -19.25 -8.52 18.49
N ARG A 39 -19.67 -7.33 18.05
CA ARG A 39 -20.95 -7.11 17.35
C ARG A 39 -20.73 -6.34 16.06
N VAL A 40 -21.58 -6.62 15.09
CA VAL A 40 -21.59 -5.97 13.77
C VAL A 40 -22.89 -5.20 13.61
N MET A 41 -22.84 -4.05 12.98
CA MET A 41 -24.00 -3.30 12.51
C MET A 41 -23.77 -3.02 11.03
N ASN A 42 -24.59 -3.63 10.17
CA ASN A 42 -24.63 -3.29 8.77
C ASN A 42 -25.67 -2.17 8.59
N VAL A 43 -25.25 -1.02 8.10
CA VAL A 43 -26.06 0.19 8.02
C VAL A 43 -26.68 0.30 6.63
N GLY A 44 -27.70 -0.52 6.39
CA GLY A 44 -28.67 -0.30 5.31
C GLY A 44 -29.78 0.67 5.74
N GLU A 45 -31.04 0.27 5.62
CA GLU A 45 -32.20 1.07 6.10
C GLU A 45 -32.47 0.95 7.63
N VAL A 46 -31.77 0.08 8.36
CA VAL A 46 -32.05 -0.19 9.80
C VAL A 46 -30.77 -0.12 10.65
N SER A 47 -30.75 0.76 11.66
CA SER A 47 -29.61 0.97 12.56
C SER A 47 -29.63 0.04 13.79
N GLN A 48 -29.43 -1.28 13.62
CA GLN A 48 -29.39 -2.23 14.75
C GLN A 48 -28.18 -3.16 14.68
N PHE A 49 -27.56 -3.42 15.84
CA PHE A 49 -26.50 -4.41 15.96
C PHE A 49 -27.04 -5.83 15.82
N SER A 50 -26.32 -6.67 15.09
CA SER A 50 -26.54 -8.10 14.97
C SER A 50 -26.34 -8.82 16.31
N ALA A 51 -26.72 -10.10 16.34
CA ALA A 51 -26.31 -10.98 17.41
C ALA A 51 -24.76 -11.03 17.47
N PRO A 52 -24.15 -11.13 18.66
CA PRO A 52 -22.69 -11.15 18.76
C PRO A 52 -22.10 -12.30 17.95
N ILE A 53 -21.12 -11.97 17.11
CA ILE A 53 -20.39 -12.92 16.26
C ILE A 53 -19.30 -13.65 17.05
N LEU A 54 -18.72 -12.99 18.05
CA LEU A 54 -17.87 -13.60 19.06
C LEU A 54 -18.55 -13.53 20.41
N LYS A 55 -18.62 -14.67 21.10
CA LYS A 55 -19.10 -14.77 22.48
C LYS A 55 -18.07 -15.52 23.31
N ASN A 56 -17.29 -14.77 24.10
CA ASN A 56 -16.48 -15.33 25.19
C ASN A 56 -15.57 -16.49 24.73
N SER A 57 -14.41 -16.18 24.15
CA SER A 57 -13.42 -17.10 23.55
C SER A 57 -12.67 -18.00 24.54
N GLY A 58 -13.26 -18.24 25.71
CA GLY A 58 -12.66 -18.96 26.83
C GLY A 58 -12.76 -18.15 28.13
N PRO A 59 -12.40 -18.75 29.27
CA PRO A 59 -12.35 -17.99 30.51
C PRO A 59 -11.24 -16.93 30.39
N TYR A 60 -11.58 -15.67 30.68
CA TYR A 60 -10.64 -14.54 30.85
C TYR A 60 -10.07 -13.91 29.58
N ARG A 61 -10.66 -14.22 28.42
CA ARG A 61 -10.22 -13.82 27.10
C ARG A 61 -11.18 -12.78 26.51
N VAL A 62 -10.70 -11.57 26.20
CA VAL A 62 -11.55 -10.46 25.70
C VAL A 62 -10.97 -9.80 24.44
N PRO A 63 -11.81 -9.51 23.42
CA PRO A 63 -11.36 -8.81 22.23
C PRO A 63 -11.08 -7.34 22.59
N ARG A 64 -9.86 -6.87 22.32
CA ARG A 64 -9.44 -5.50 22.65
C ARG A 64 -9.11 -4.64 21.44
N LYS A 65 -8.66 -5.25 20.36
CA LYS A 65 -8.38 -4.55 19.10
C LYS A 65 -8.99 -5.27 17.93
N LEU A 66 -9.49 -4.49 16.99
CA LEU A 66 -10.09 -4.97 15.75
C LEU A 66 -9.34 -4.40 14.56
N ALA A 67 -9.23 -5.19 13.50
CA ALA A 67 -8.82 -4.71 12.19
C ALA A 67 -9.73 -5.31 11.12
N LEU A 68 -9.96 -4.54 10.05
CA LEU A 68 -10.56 -5.05 8.82
C LEU A 68 -9.45 -5.29 7.82
N CYS A 69 -9.39 -6.49 7.27
CA CYS A 69 -8.46 -6.86 6.20
C CYS A 69 -9.26 -6.95 4.91
N ALA A 70 -8.81 -6.27 3.86
CA ALA A 70 -9.57 -6.11 2.62
C ALA A 70 -8.76 -6.62 1.42
N GLN A 71 -9.41 -6.73 0.26
CA GLN A 71 -8.71 -6.83 -1.00
C GLN A 71 -8.44 -5.44 -1.57
N ASP A 72 -7.22 -5.20 -2.04
CA ASP A 72 -7.00 -4.13 -3.01
C ASP A 72 -7.28 -4.66 -4.43
N GLY A 73 -8.05 -3.93 -5.23
CA GLY A 73 -8.17 -4.19 -6.67
C GLY A 73 -9.21 -5.19 -7.20
N GLY A 74 -10.16 -5.74 -6.40
CA GLY A 74 -11.34 -6.39 -6.99
C GLY A 74 -12.13 -7.43 -6.18
N ALA A 75 -12.79 -7.01 -5.09
CA ALA A 75 -13.78 -7.73 -4.26
C ALA A 75 -13.55 -9.23 -3.96
N PRO A 76 -13.08 -9.54 -2.73
CA PRO A 76 -14.05 -9.88 -1.70
C PRO A 76 -14.09 -8.83 -0.58
N PHE A 77 -15.17 -8.97 0.16
CA PHE A 77 -15.58 -8.20 1.33
C PHE A 77 -14.53 -8.20 2.45
N PRO A 78 -14.49 -7.14 3.28
CA PRO A 78 -13.53 -7.06 4.38
C PRO A 78 -13.77 -8.18 5.40
N HIS A 79 -12.70 -8.91 5.70
CA HIS A 79 -12.61 -9.86 6.80
C HIS A 79 -12.30 -9.13 8.09
N LEU A 80 -12.60 -9.78 9.23
CA LEU A 80 -12.39 -9.19 10.54
C LEU A 80 -11.32 -9.97 11.30
N VAL A 81 -10.42 -9.22 11.91
CA VAL A 81 -9.45 -9.72 12.88
C VAL A 81 -9.80 -9.15 14.24
N ALA A 82 -9.72 -9.99 15.28
CA ALA A 82 -9.78 -9.55 16.65
C ALA A 82 -8.55 -10.02 17.42
N LEU A 83 -7.81 -9.07 17.99
CA LEU A 83 -6.81 -9.37 19.00
C LEU A 83 -7.50 -9.58 20.33
N GLU A 84 -7.20 -10.72 20.93
CA GLU A 84 -7.89 -11.21 22.09
C GLU A 84 -6.89 -11.44 23.21
N GLN A 85 -7.09 -10.71 24.31
CA GLN A 85 -6.13 -10.64 25.41
C GLN A 85 -6.66 -11.33 26.66
N ALA A 86 -5.79 -12.06 27.34
CA ALA A 86 -6.01 -12.59 28.67
C ALA A 86 -5.03 -12.01 29.71
N PRO A 87 -5.52 -11.51 30.86
CA PRO A 87 -4.63 -11.02 31.93
C PRO A 87 -3.67 -12.11 32.41
N GLY A 88 -2.37 -11.84 32.34
CA GLY A 88 -1.32 -12.76 32.80
C GLY A 88 -1.12 -14.02 31.95
N ALA A 89 -1.67 -14.06 30.73
CA ALA A 89 -1.40 -15.13 29.78
C ALA A 89 0.01 -14.99 29.19
N THR A 90 0.64 -16.13 28.90
CA THR A 90 1.95 -16.19 28.24
C THR A 90 1.87 -16.10 26.72
N SER A 91 0.66 -16.25 26.16
CA SER A 91 0.32 -16.03 24.76
C SER A 91 -1.14 -15.64 24.64
N ASP A 92 -1.43 -14.85 23.62
CA ASP A 92 -2.77 -14.35 23.30
C ASP A 92 -3.15 -14.76 21.88
N ASN A 93 -4.40 -14.52 21.49
CA ASN A 93 -4.92 -15.04 20.22
C ASN A 93 -5.16 -13.91 19.22
N VAL A 94 -4.82 -14.19 17.97
CA VAL A 94 -5.37 -13.47 16.81
C VAL A 94 -6.53 -14.32 16.28
N LEU A 95 -7.76 -13.85 16.49
CA LEU A 95 -8.96 -14.49 15.99
C LEU A 95 -9.31 -13.95 14.60
N LEU A 96 -9.65 -14.85 13.70
CA LEU A 96 -9.93 -14.56 12.30
C LEU A 96 -11.40 -14.83 12.00
N PHE A 97 -12.07 -13.89 11.33
CA PHE A 97 -13.48 -14.00 10.99
C PHE A 97 -13.70 -13.73 9.50
N ALA A 98 -14.13 -14.77 8.79
CA ALA A 98 -14.48 -14.67 7.39
C ALA A 98 -15.86 -14.02 7.24
N ASN A 99 -15.94 -12.84 6.62
CA ASN A 99 -17.19 -12.28 6.11
C ASN A 99 -17.69 -13.13 4.93
N ASP A 100 -18.99 -13.08 4.62
CA ASP A 100 -19.60 -13.75 3.46
C ASP A 100 -20.02 -12.78 2.35
N GLY A 101 -19.79 -11.48 2.56
CA GLY A 101 -20.14 -10.40 1.64
C GLY A 101 -21.46 -9.72 1.91
N PHE A 102 -22.17 -10.17 2.94
CA PHE A 102 -23.41 -9.58 3.40
C PHE A 102 -23.29 -9.15 4.87
N GLY A 103 -22.04 -8.91 5.31
CA GLY A 103 -21.66 -8.58 6.68
C GLY A 103 -21.98 -9.68 7.70
N VAL A 104 -22.03 -10.95 7.27
CA VAL A 104 -22.14 -12.10 8.17
C VAL A 104 -20.77 -12.74 8.34
N PHE A 105 -20.30 -12.78 9.58
CA PHE A 105 -18.95 -13.25 9.91
C PHE A 105 -18.98 -14.65 10.52
N THR A 106 -18.08 -15.51 10.05
CA THR A 106 -17.84 -16.86 10.57
C THR A 106 -16.42 -16.94 11.12
N GLU A 107 -16.27 -17.34 12.38
CA GLU A 107 -14.96 -17.55 13.00
C GLU A 107 -14.22 -18.71 12.31
N ALA A 108 -12.94 -18.50 12.01
CA ALA A 108 -12.07 -19.52 11.46
C ALA A 108 -11.89 -20.70 12.41
N ALA A 109 -11.59 -21.88 11.87
CA ALA A 109 -11.38 -23.08 12.69
C ALA A 109 -10.11 -22.99 13.54
N ASN A 110 -9.12 -22.20 13.11
CA ASN A 110 -7.85 -21.98 13.79
C ASN A 110 -7.67 -20.49 14.11
N HIS A 111 -6.95 -20.22 15.20
CA HIS A 111 -6.45 -18.89 15.56
C HIS A 111 -4.93 -18.87 15.36
N LEU A 112 -4.35 -17.66 15.27
CA LEU A 112 -2.90 -17.50 15.28
C LEU A 112 -2.43 -17.17 16.71
N ASP A 113 -1.27 -17.69 17.07
CA ASP A 113 -0.63 -17.42 18.37
C ASP A 113 0.03 -16.03 18.36
N ALA A 114 -0.58 -15.06 19.04
CA ALA A 114 0.07 -13.79 19.35
C ALA A 114 1.06 -13.95 20.52
N LEU A 115 1.93 -12.94 20.71
CA LEU A 115 2.69 -12.80 21.95
C LEU A 115 1.78 -12.45 23.12
N ALA A 116 2.30 -12.57 24.34
CA ALA A 116 1.65 -12.03 25.52
C ALA A 116 1.49 -10.50 25.40
N GLU A 117 0.26 -10.03 25.60
CA GLU A 117 -0.14 -8.61 25.58
C GLU A 117 0.03 -7.92 24.21
N PRO A 118 -0.71 -8.34 23.18
CA PRO A 118 -0.77 -7.59 21.93
C PRO A 118 -1.52 -6.27 22.15
N PHE A 119 -1.02 -5.19 21.55
CA PHE A 119 -1.52 -3.82 21.75
C PHE A 119 -2.32 -3.28 20.56
N ASP A 120 -1.93 -3.63 19.34
CA ASP A 120 -2.58 -3.15 18.11
C ASP A 120 -2.31 -4.11 16.94
N VAL A 121 -3.17 -4.05 15.93
CA VAL A 121 -3.08 -4.87 14.71
C VAL A 121 -3.44 -4.05 13.48
N CYS A 122 -2.79 -4.32 12.36
CA CYS A 122 -3.23 -3.86 11.05
C CYS A 122 -3.13 -4.97 10.01
N CYS A 123 -3.79 -4.76 8.88
CA CYS A 123 -3.65 -5.60 7.70
C CYS A 123 -3.17 -4.75 6.51
N GLY A 124 -2.43 -5.37 5.60
CA GLY A 124 -1.93 -4.76 4.37
C GLY A 124 -1.35 -5.80 3.43
N ASP A 125 -1.01 -5.39 2.21
CA ASP A 125 -0.38 -6.25 1.18
C ASP A 125 1.16 -6.18 1.29
N LEU A 126 1.72 -6.94 2.23
CA LEU A 126 3.16 -6.95 2.52
C LEU A 126 3.93 -7.86 1.57
N ASP A 127 3.33 -8.94 1.06
CA ASP A 127 3.98 -9.82 0.08
C ASP A 127 3.79 -9.37 -1.37
N GLY A 128 2.95 -8.36 -1.61
CA GLY A 128 2.74 -7.71 -2.89
C GLY A 128 1.93 -8.54 -3.87
N ASP A 129 1.13 -9.49 -3.38
CA ASP A 129 0.26 -10.32 -4.20
C ASP A 129 -1.02 -9.59 -4.66
N GLY A 130 -1.21 -8.35 -4.21
CA GLY A 130 -2.36 -7.49 -4.51
C GLY A 130 -3.49 -7.63 -3.49
N GLN A 131 -3.31 -8.33 -2.37
CA GLN A 131 -4.32 -8.54 -1.35
C GLN A 131 -3.86 -7.95 -0.01
N SER A 132 -4.73 -7.15 0.63
CA SER A 132 -4.47 -6.62 1.98
C SER A 132 -4.88 -7.65 3.05
N ASP A 133 -4.32 -8.86 2.97
CA ASP A 133 -4.62 -10.01 3.84
C ASP A 133 -3.45 -10.42 4.76
N ASP A 134 -2.29 -9.79 4.65
CA ASP A 134 -1.19 -9.98 5.59
C ASP A 134 -1.45 -9.24 6.91
N LEU A 135 -1.05 -9.86 8.02
CA LEU A 135 -1.30 -9.33 9.36
C LEU A 135 -0.02 -8.85 10.03
N VAL A 136 -0.10 -7.65 10.61
CA VAL A 136 0.94 -7.11 11.48
C VAL A 136 0.40 -6.89 12.87
N VAL A 137 1.00 -7.55 13.85
CA VAL A 137 0.64 -7.40 15.26
C VAL A 137 1.81 -6.77 16.00
N VAL A 138 1.53 -5.75 16.81
CA VAL A 138 2.50 -5.21 17.77
C VAL A 138 2.10 -5.57 19.19
N GLY A 139 3.10 -5.80 20.03
CA GLY A 139 2.92 -6.09 21.44
C GLY A 139 4.22 -5.87 22.20
N HIS A 140 4.10 -5.73 23.51
CA HIS A 140 5.26 -5.51 24.36
C HIS A 140 5.06 -6.13 25.75
N GLN A 141 6.15 -6.59 26.38
CA GLN A 141 6.12 -7.11 27.76
C GLN A 141 5.96 -5.96 28.77
N PRO A 142 4.98 -5.95 29.67
CA PRO A 142 4.39 -4.74 30.29
C PRO A 142 5.30 -3.73 31.03
N ILE A 143 6.61 -3.97 31.21
CA ILE A 143 7.43 -3.29 32.24
C ILE A 143 8.82 -2.77 31.77
N SER A 144 9.26 -2.95 30.53
CA SER A 144 10.62 -2.48 30.12
C SER A 144 10.63 -1.69 28.82
N VAL A 145 11.29 -0.53 28.72
CA VAL A 145 11.58 0.08 27.41
C VAL A 145 12.58 -0.80 26.66
N GLY A 146 12.08 -1.86 26.03
CA GLY A 146 12.82 -2.81 25.22
C GLY A 146 12.72 -2.48 23.73
N PRO A 147 13.51 -3.15 22.88
CA PRO A 147 13.33 -3.04 21.42
C PRO A 147 11.88 -3.42 21.08
N GLY A 148 11.19 -2.56 20.35
CA GLY A 148 9.86 -2.88 19.83
C GLY A 148 9.96 -3.95 18.74
N GLN A 149 8.87 -4.65 18.52
CA GLN A 149 8.78 -5.70 17.50
C GLN A 149 7.42 -5.66 16.82
N VAL A 150 7.44 -5.92 15.52
CA VAL A 150 6.25 -6.28 14.75
C VAL A 150 6.31 -7.77 14.45
N HIS A 151 5.15 -8.40 14.57
CA HIS A 151 4.93 -9.79 14.23
C HIS A 151 4.16 -9.85 12.94
N VAL A 152 4.79 -10.38 11.89
CA VAL A 152 4.23 -10.45 10.55
C VAL A 152 3.76 -11.88 10.27
N TYR A 153 2.52 -12.00 9.84
CA TYR A 153 1.91 -13.23 9.33
C TYR A 153 1.50 -12.98 7.89
N LEU A 154 2.27 -13.53 6.95
CA LEU A 154 1.96 -13.42 5.52
C LEU A 154 0.88 -14.42 5.10
N GLN A 155 0.10 -14.15 4.07
CA GLN A 155 -0.92 -15.07 3.56
C GLN A 155 -0.68 -15.47 2.10
N ASN A 156 0.30 -16.34 1.88
CA ASN A 156 0.84 -16.66 0.55
C ASN A 156 -0.08 -17.44 -0.44
N ASN A 157 -1.38 -17.64 -0.18
CA ASN A 157 -2.26 -18.51 -0.99
C ASN A 157 -3.61 -17.86 -1.38
N GLY A 158 -3.68 -16.53 -1.43
CA GLY A 158 -4.91 -15.78 -1.68
C GLY A 158 -6.00 -16.01 -0.63
N PHE A 159 -7.16 -15.36 -0.80
CA PHE A 159 -8.31 -15.27 0.13
C PHE A 159 -8.73 -16.54 0.90
N ASN A 160 -7.91 -17.01 1.83
CA ASN A 160 -8.26 -18.08 2.73
C ASN A 160 -7.87 -17.74 4.16
N PHE A 161 -8.76 -16.95 4.77
CA PHE A 161 -8.69 -16.49 6.14
C PHE A 161 -9.10 -17.59 7.15
N ASP A 162 -8.64 -18.84 6.96
CA ASP A 162 -8.99 -20.02 7.78
C ASP A 162 -7.96 -20.36 8.88
N GLY A 163 -6.90 -19.54 8.99
CA GLY A 163 -5.81 -19.68 9.95
C GLY A 163 -4.85 -20.84 9.66
N ALA A 164 -5.19 -21.77 8.77
CA ALA A 164 -4.35 -22.92 8.43
C ALA A 164 -3.27 -22.59 7.39
N ASN A 165 -3.45 -21.48 6.66
CA ASN A 165 -2.60 -21.10 5.53
C ASN A 165 -1.59 -19.98 5.84
N PHE A 166 -1.61 -19.43 7.05
CA PHE A 166 -0.53 -18.55 7.50
C PHE A 166 0.75 -19.40 7.75
N PRO A 167 1.89 -19.06 7.14
CA PRO A 167 3.18 -19.64 7.49
C PRO A 167 3.57 -19.22 8.91
N THR A 168 4.67 -19.78 9.39
CA THR A 168 5.22 -19.41 10.71
C THR A 168 5.45 -17.90 10.79
N ARG A 169 4.90 -17.27 11.84
CA ARG A 169 5.13 -15.87 12.22
C ARG A 169 6.61 -15.47 12.10
N THR A 170 6.88 -14.30 11.52
CA THR A 170 8.20 -13.69 11.52
C THR A 170 8.22 -12.43 12.39
N ASP A 171 9.33 -12.22 13.11
CA ASP A 171 9.48 -11.14 14.08
C ASP A 171 10.52 -10.14 13.57
N HIS A 172 10.16 -8.87 13.46
CA HIS A 172 11.03 -7.81 12.95
C HIS A 172 11.18 -6.69 13.98
N ALA A 173 12.41 -6.22 14.17
CA ALA A 173 12.69 -5.15 15.11
C ALA A 173 12.17 -3.80 14.58
N VAL A 174 11.43 -3.09 15.44
CA VAL A 174 10.93 -1.75 15.19
C VAL A 174 11.12 -0.90 16.45
N GLY A 175 11.78 0.24 16.33
CA GLY A 175 11.88 1.25 17.38
C GLY A 175 12.00 0.72 18.80
N ILE A 176 11.23 1.32 19.72
CA ILE A 176 11.21 0.97 21.14
C ILE A 176 9.75 0.84 21.56
N GLY A 177 9.41 -0.24 22.28
CA GLY A 177 8.11 -0.37 22.96
C GLY A 177 6.88 -0.18 22.08
N SER A 178 6.84 -0.81 20.90
CA SER A 178 5.75 -0.68 19.92
C SER A 178 4.36 -0.89 20.52
N GLN A 179 3.48 0.10 20.35
CA GLN A 179 2.10 0.12 20.88
C GLN A 179 1.04 0.31 19.80
N GLY A 180 1.24 1.29 18.90
CA GLY A 180 0.36 1.52 17.76
C GLY A 180 0.99 0.95 16.49
N VAL A 181 0.14 0.44 15.60
CA VAL A 181 0.57 0.00 14.26
C VAL A 181 -0.44 0.40 13.21
N ALA A 182 0.04 0.78 12.03
CA ALA A 182 -0.77 0.96 10.83
C ALA A 182 -0.01 0.45 9.60
N CYS A 183 -0.76 -0.10 8.66
CA CYS A 183 -0.26 -0.70 7.43
C CYS A 183 -0.84 0.07 6.24
N GLY A 184 -0.04 0.33 5.21
CA GLY A 184 -0.50 0.96 3.97
C GLY A 184 0.67 1.40 3.10
N ASP A 185 0.42 1.74 1.83
CA ASP A 185 1.47 2.20 0.92
C ASP A 185 1.71 3.70 1.07
N LEU A 186 2.73 4.11 1.83
CA LEU A 186 2.99 5.53 2.13
C LEU A 186 3.69 6.27 0.98
N LYS A 187 4.22 5.57 -0.02
CA LYS A 187 5.05 6.18 -1.08
C LYS A 187 4.49 5.99 -2.49
N SER A 188 3.37 5.29 -2.63
CA SER A 188 2.89 4.76 -3.92
C SER A 188 4.05 4.13 -4.69
N ASP A 189 4.93 3.46 -3.95
CA ASP A 189 6.19 2.96 -4.48
C ASP A 189 6.08 1.51 -4.92
N ALA A 190 4.87 0.93 -4.91
CA ALA A 190 4.54 -0.35 -5.53
C ALA A 190 5.24 -0.46 -6.90
N ILE A 191 6.42 -1.07 -6.90
CA ILE A 191 7.19 -1.33 -8.09
C ILE A 191 6.57 -2.59 -8.65
N ALA A 192 5.97 -2.52 -9.84
CA ALA A 192 5.66 -3.71 -10.62
C ALA A 192 6.99 -4.42 -11.00
N THR A 193 7.58 -5.14 -10.06
CA THR A 193 8.67 -6.09 -10.32
C THR A 193 8.04 -7.42 -10.68
N LEU A 194 8.68 -8.25 -11.49
CA LEU A 194 8.14 -9.59 -11.76
C LEU A 194 8.62 -10.56 -10.68
N ASP A 195 7.70 -11.29 -10.05
CA ASP A 195 8.00 -12.48 -9.27
C ASP A 195 8.85 -13.42 -10.14
N PRO A 196 10.09 -13.78 -9.77
CA PRO A 196 10.92 -14.68 -10.55
C PRO A 196 10.45 -16.15 -10.50
N VAL A 197 9.52 -16.50 -9.61
CA VAL A 197 8.90 -17.83 -9.51
C VAL A 197 7.67 -17.92 -10.40
N THR A 198 6.74 -16.97 -10.30
CA THR A 198 5.47 -17.01 -11.07
C THR A 198 5.48 -16.15 -12.33
N GLY A 199 6.39 -15.19 -12.45
CA GLY A 199 6.44 -14.21 -13.54
C GLY A 199 5.39 -13.11 -13.43
N SER A 200 4.66 -13.02 -12.31
CA SER A 200 3.59 -12.05 -12.07
C SER A 200 4.14 -10.72 -11.54
N PRO A 201 3.54 -9.56 -11.83
CA PRO A 201 3.92 -8.33 -11.17
C PRO A 201 3.66 -8.43 -9.66
N LEU A 202 4.70 -8.32 -8.84
CA LEU A 202 4.64 -8.06 -7.41
C LEU A 202 4.42 -6.57 -7.21
N PHE A 203 3.51 -6.19 -6.33
CA PHE A 203 3.24 -4.82 -5.93
C PHE A 203 3.57 -4.64 -4.44
N CYS A 204 4.83 -4.85 -4.07
CA CYS A 204 5.27 -4.70 -2.69
C CYS A 204 5.30 -3.21 -2.33
N GLY A 205 4.16 -2.66 -1.94
CA GLY A 205 3.98 -1.25 -1.59
C GLY A 205 3.55 -1.04 -0.15
N ALA A 206 3.08 -2.06 0.58
CA ALA A 206 2.67 -1.83 1.97
C ALA A 206 3.86 -1.60 2.88
N ASP A 207 3.78 -0.48 3.60
CA ASP A 207 4.70 -0.08 4.64
C ASP A 207 4.05 -0.28 6.01
N VAL A 208 4.89 -0.39 7.04
CA VAL A 208 4.46 -0.55 8.42
C VAL A 208 4.89 0.64 9.26
N VAL A 209 3.92 1.37 9.79
CA VAL A 209 4.14 2.51 10.69
C VAL A 209 3.88 2.07 12.12
N THR A 210 4.83 2.36 13.02
CA THR A 210 4.75 2.00 14.43
C THR A 210 5.00 3.20 15.33
N THR A 211 4.28 3.25 16.44
CA THR A 211 4.54 4.19 17.54
C THR A 211 4.95 3.44 18.79
N GLY A 212 5.71 4.08 19.67
CA GLY A 212 6.35 3.44 20.81
C GLY A 212 6.05 4.12 22.14
N TRP A 213 5.97 3.33 23.21
CA TRP A 213 5.80 3.86 24.56
C TRP A 213 7.10 4.50 25.08
N GLY A 214 7.00 5.71 25.60
CA GLY A 214 8.14 6.41 26.20
C GLY A 214 9.16 6.93 25.19
N VAL A 215 8.83 6.95 23.90
CA VAL A 215 9.59 7.63 22.85
C VAL A 215 8.70 8.64 22.12
N ASP A 216 9.25 9.80 21.77
CA ASP A 216 8.53 10.88 21.09
C ASP A 216 8.82 10.80 19.58
N THR A 217 8.63 9.60 19.03
CA THR A 217 8.95 9.29 17.63
C THR A 217 7.94 8.34 17.02
N VAL A 218 7.74 8.48 15.71
CA VAL A 218 7.07 7.50 14.87
C VAL A 218 8.10 6.83 13.96
N GLN A 219 8.01 5.52 13.79
CA GLN A 219 8.89 4.76 12.91
C GLN A 219 8.09 4.19 11.73
N THR A 220 8.58 4.44 10.52
CA THR A 220 8.06 3.85 9.29
C THR A 220 9.05 2.82 8.77
N SER A 221 8.59 1.61 8.50
CA SER A 221 9.37 0.53 7.90
C SER A 221 8.85 0.29 6.50
N PHE A 222 9.69 0.56 5.50
CA PHE A 222 9.30 0.59 4.10
C PHE A 222 9.60 -0.72 3.39
N GLY A 223 8.70 -1.11 2.48
CA GLY A 223 8.91 -2.17 1.49
C GLY A 223 9.26 -3.51 2.11
N PHE A 224 8.26 -4.22 2.62
CA PHE A 224 8.42 -5.59 3.11
C PHE A 224 8.55 -6.56 1.93
N ASP A 225 9.53 -7.47 1.98
CA ASP A 225 9.71 -8.59 1.03
C ASP A 225 9.61 -8.25 -0.47
N CYS A 226 9.99 -7.02 -0.88
CA CYS A 226 10.04 -6.56 -2.28
C CYS A 226 11.01 -7.32 -3.22
N SER A 227 11.60 -8.42 -2.75
CA SER A 227 12.45 -9.32 -3.51
C SER A 227 12.42 -10.69 -2.85
N PRO A 228 12.31 -11.81 -3.60
CA PRO A 228 12.26 -13.17 -3.05
C PRO A 228 13.54 -13.64 -2.36
N ALA A 229 14.56 -12.78 -2.26
CA ALA A 229 15.77 -12.99 -1.48
C ALA A 229 15.82 -12.16 -0.18
N ALA A 230 14.86 -11.27 0.05
CA ALA A 230 14.72 -10.49 1.27
C ALA A 230 13.65 -11.12 2.17
N ALA A 231 13.92 -11.17 3.46
CA ALA A 231 12.97 -11.48 4.52
C ALA A 231 12.99 -10.29 5.49
N GLY A 232 12.19 -9.26 5.22
CA GLY A 232 12.07 -8.04 6.02
C GLY A 232 11.94 -6.74 5.22
N PHE A 233 12.00 -5.63 5.95
CA PHE A 233 11.85 -4.29 5.41
C PHE A 233 13.10 -3.80 4.65
N ALA A 234 12.89 -3.16 3.50
CA ALA A 234 13.95 -2.58 2.68
C ALA A 234 14.65 -1.39 3.36
N SER A 235 13.91 -0.57 4.08
CA SER A 235 14.47 0.55 4.85
C SER A 235 13.59 0.94 6.03
N GLN A 236 14.13 1.69 6.99
CA GLN A 236 13.38 2.24 8.11
C GLN A 236 13.71 3.72 8.30
N GLN A 237 12.70 4.52 8.61
CA GLN A 237 12.80 5.94 8.93
C GLN A 237 12.18 6.21 10.29
N THR A 238 12.78 7.12 11.04
CA THR A 238 12.25 7.58 12.33
C THR A 238 12.06 9.09 12.26
N ASP A 239 10.83 9.53 12.47
CA ASP A 239 10.47 10.94 12.54
C ASP A 239 10.19 11.31 14.00
N ALA A 240 10.55 12.54 14.38
CA ALA A 240 10.16 13.09 15.67
C ALA A 240 8.67 13.44 15.68
N THR A 241 8.02 13.25 16.82
CA THR A 241 6.62 13.63 17.07
C THR A 241 6.53 14.45 18.35
N GLY A 242 5.32 14.85 18.73
CA GLY A 242 4.99 15.17 20.10
C GLY A 242 5.06 13.96 21.03
N ARG A 243 4.63 14.15 22.29
CA ARG A 243 4.92 13.22 23.38
C ARG A 243 4.01 12.01 23.43
N VAL A 244 4.63 10.84 23.63
CA VAL A 244 3.96 9.55 23.86
C VAL A 244 2.86 9.27 22.80
N PRO A 245 3.25 9.05 21.53
CA PRO A 245 2.32 8.64 20.49
C PRO A 245 1.80 7.22 20.77
N GLY A 246 0.54 7.09 21.19
CA GLY A 246 -0.05 5.81 21.62
C GLY A 246 -0.72 5.02 20.49
N GLN A 247 -1.22 5.70 19.47
CA GLN A 247 -1.89 5.11 18.31
C GLN A 247 -1.47 5.84 17.04
N VAL A 248 -1.43 5.11 15.92
CA VAL A 248 -1.25 5.66 14.59
C VAL A 248 -2.31 5.11 13.64
N ARG A 249 -2.81 5.96 12.74
CA ARG A 249 -3.71 5.59 11.64
C ARG A 249 -3.21 6.23 10.35
N LEU A 250 -3.56 5.61 9.24
CA LEU A 250 -3.21 6.08 7.90
C LEU A 250 -4.47 6.51 7.18
N ALA A 251 -4.43 7.69 6.56
CA ALA A 251 -5.50 8.18 5.68
C ALA A 251 -4.96 9.30 4.80
N ASP A 252 -5.36 9.34 3.54
CA ASP A 252 -5.14 10.52 2.70
C ASP A 252 -6.06 11.67 3.19
N LEU A 253 -5.48 12.67 3.86
CA LEU A 253 -6.21 13.81 4.39
C LEU A 253 -6.18 15.02 3.44
N ASN A 254 -5.30 15.01 2.44
CA ASN A 254 -5.02 16.17 1.60
C ASN A 254 -5.45 15.99 0.12
N GLY A 255 -5.83 14.76 -0.27
CA GLY A 255 -6.28 14.38 -1.59
C GLY A 255 -5.16 14.05 -2.59
N ASP A 256 -3.94 13.77 -2.14
CA ASP A 256 -2.79 13.45 -2.99
C ASP A 256 -2.61 11.95 -3.24
N LEU A 257 -3.51 11.10 -2.73
CA LEU A 257 -3.48 9.65 -2.86
C LEU A 257 -2.31 8.95 -2.13
N LEU A 258 -1.57 9.66 -1.28
CA LEU A 258 -0.69 9.06 -0.29
C LEU A 258 -1.35 9.04 1.10
N PRO A 259 -1.31 7.92 1.83
CA PRO A 259 -1.76 7.88 3.20
C PRO A 259 -0.89 8.76 4.10
N ASP A 260 -1.50 9.76 4.73
CA ASP A 260 -0.87 10.57 5.78
C ASP A 260 -0.87 9.82 7.12
N ARG A 261 0.12 10.10 7.97
CA ARG A 261 0.20 9.52 9.32
C ARG A 261 -0.55 10.41 10.30
N ILE A 262 -1.49 9.82 11.03
CA ILE A 262 -2.26 10.49 12.09
C ILE A 262 -1.92 9.83 13.42
N MET A 263 -1.34 10.58 14.34
CA MET A 263 -0.90 10.08 15.64
C MET A 263 -1.71 10.72 16.77
N VAL A 264 -2.15 9.88 17.72
CA VAL A 264 -2.74 10.34 18.98
C VAL A 264 -1.63 10.44 20.02
N LEU A 265 -1.37 11.65 20.50
CA LEU A 265 -0.32 11.97 21.45
C LEU A 265 -0.89 11.97 22.86
N GLU A 266 -0.77 10.84 23.55
CA GLU A 266 -1.32 10.67 24.91
C GLU A 266 -0.62 11.59 25.92
N GLY A 267 0.66 11.89 25.69
CA GLY A 267 1.45 12.76 26.57
C GLY A 267 1.13 14.24 26.42
N ASP A 268 0.62 14.64 25.26
CA ASP A 268 0.32 16.04 24.93
C ASP A 268 -1.18 16.35 24.86
N ASP A 269 -2.06 15.35 24.98
CA ASP A 269 -3.52 15.49 24.79
C ASP A 269 -3.84 16.15 23.44
N ALA A 270 -3.15 15.69 22.39
CA ALA A 270 -3.17 16.29 21.06
C ALA A 270 -3.18 15.23 19.95
N ILE A 271 -3.52 15.66 18.74
CA ILE A 271 -3.36 14.87 17.51
C ILE A 271 -2.30 15.56 16.65
N GLU A 272 -1.37 14.78 16.13
CA GLU A 272 -0.39 15.21 15.14
C GLU A 272 -0.65 14.52 13.81
N VAL A 273 -0.52 15.27 12.72
CA VAL A 273 -0.64 14.77 11.35
C VAL A 273 0.67 15.01 10.63
N CYS A 274 1.33 13.94 10.20
CA CYS A 274 2.49 14.01 9.33
C CYS A 274 2.05 13.66 7.91
N LEU A 275 2.11 14.66 7.02
CA LEU A 275 1.77 14.45 5.62
C LEU A 275 2.81 13.54 4.96
N SER A 276 2.35 12.57 4.19
CA SER A 276 3.23 11.78 3.34
C SER A 276 3.58 12.58 2.09
N LEU A 277 4.75 12.30 1.52
CA LEU A 277 5.24 12.97 0.32
C LEU A 277 5.82 11.91 -0.62
N TYR A 278 5.64 12.11 -1.92
CA TYR A 278 6.30 11.30 -2.93
C TYR A 278 7.82 11.43 -2.84
N ASP A 279 8.55 10.38 -3.24
CA ASP A 279 10.03 10.29 -3.17
C ASP A 279 10.76 11.18 -4.20
N GLY A 280 10.21 12.38 -4.44
CA GLY A 280 10.69 13.37 -5.39
C GLY A 280 10.29 13.12 -6.83
N ALA A 281 10.71 14.02 -7.72
CA ALA A 281 10.45 13.88 -9.15
C ALA A 281 11.28 12.74 -9.76
N LEU A 282 10.61 11.87 -10.54
CA LEU A 282 11.24 10.72 -11.23
C LEU A 282 11.15 10.89 -12.74
N ALA A 283 12.18 10.41 -13.44
CA ALA A 283 12.15 10.19 -14.87
C ALA A 283 12.97 8.95 -15.22
N ASP A 284 12.28 7.83 -15.48
CA ASP A 284 12.89 6.52 -15.72
C ASP A 284 12.47 5.96 -17.09
N PRO A 285 13.42 5.68 -18.00
CA PRO A 285 13.14 4.94 -19.22
C PRO A 285 12.75 3.49 -18.90
N ILE A 286 11.62 3.04 -19.43
CA ILE A 286 11.08 1.70 -19.22
C ILE A 286 10.90 0.96 -20.54
N GLY A 287 11.18 -0.34 -20.50
CA GLY A 287 10.96 -1.23 -21.62
C GLY A 287 11.97 -1.05 -22.76
N SER A 288 11.56 -1.42 -23.96
CA SER A 288 12.40 -1.40 -25.15
C SER A 288 11.65 -0.87 -26.37
N GLY A 289 12.34 -0.07 -27.18
CA GLY A 289 11.87 0.33 -28.50
C GLY A 289 12.18 -0.68 -29.61
N CYS A 290 11.92 -0.29 -30.85
CA CYS A 290 12.36 -1.04 -32.02
C CYS A 290 13.08 -0.14 -33.03
N SER A 291 13.95 -0.76 -33.83
CA SER A 291 15.03 -0.07 -34.50
C SER A 291 14.56 0.69 -35.74
N GLY A 292 15.29 1.76 -36.06
CA GLY A 292 15.25 2.46 -37.33
C GLY A 292 16.66 2.64 -37.91
N THR A 293 16.81 3.61 -38.81
CA THR A 293 18.04 3.90 -39.56
C THR A 293 19.26 4.13 -38.65
N LEU A 294 19.09 4.71 -37.46
CA LEU A 294 20.16 4.99 -36.50
C LEU A 294 20.17 4.06 -35.28
N GLY A 295 19.48 2.92 -35.36
CA GLY A 295 19.26 2.02 -34.23
C GLY A 295 17.94 2.33 -33.51
N ILE A 296 17.82 1.92 -32.25
CA ILE A 296 16.60 2.15 -31.45
C ILE A 296 16.58 3.62 -31.01
N PRO A 297 15.54 4.41 -31.36
CA PRO A 297 15.36 5.75 -30.80
C PRO A 297 15.30 5.68 -29.27
N GLN A 298 15.82 6.69 -28.58
CA GLN A 298 15.87 6.69 -27.12
C GLN A 298 15.11 7.88 -26.56
N ILE A 299 14.20 7.61 -25.64
CA ILE A 299 13.50 8.64 -24.87
C ILE A 299 14.32 9.00 -23.62
N GLY A 300 14.18 10.24 -23.17
CA GLY A 300 14.77 10.65 -21.91
C GLY A 300 14.06 11.87 -21.34
N ALA A 301 14.55 12.37 -20.21
CA ALA A 301 14.13 13.62 -19.64
C ALA A 301 15.26 14.66 -19.70
N GLY A 302 14.94 15.85 -20.22
CA GLY A 302 15.84 17.01 -20.18
C GLY A 302 15.73 17.81 -18.87
N SER A 303 14.63 17.64 -18.14
CA SER A 303 14.40 18.17 -16.80
C SER A 303 13.38 17.31 -16.07
N LEU A 304 13.50 17.24 -14.75
CA LEU A 304 12.52 16.57 -13.89
C LEU A 304 11.21 17.36 -13.82
N ALA A 305 10.12 16.65 -13.54
CA ALA A 305 8.81 17.24 -13.43
C ALA A 305 8.55 17.72 -12.00
N ILE A 306 8.93 18.96 -11.72
CA ILE A 306 8.73 19.57 -10.40
C ILE A 306 7.54 20.54 -10.49
N PRO A 307 6.60 20.56 -9.52
CA PRO A 307 5.51 21.53 -9.50
C PRO A 307 6.00 22.98 -9.65
N GLY A 308 5.39 23.74 -10.56
CA GLY A 308 5.79 25.11 -10.87
C GLY A 308 7.02 25.24 -11.79
N SER A 309 7.59 24.11 -12.25
CA SER A 309 8.71 24.08 -13.19
C SER A 309 8.29 23.60 -14.59
N THR A 310 9.22 23.62 -15.53
CA THR A 310 9.04 23.05 -16.87
C THR A 310 9.72 21.69 -16.95
N ALA A 311 8.94 20.65 -17.20
CA ALA A 311 9.42 19.31 -17.51
C ALA A 311 9.71 19.19 -19.01
N THR A 312 10.72 18.40 -19.38
CA THR A 312 11.08 18.21 -20.79
C THR A 312 11.32 16.73 -21.08
N VAL A 313 10.61 16.21 -22.07
CA VAL A 313 10.81 14.88 -22.64
C VAL A 313 11.66 15.01 -23.90
N THR A 314 12.73 14.24 -24.01
CA THR A 314 13.69 14.29 -25.12
C THR A 314 13.61 13.04 -25.98
N LEU A 315 14.06 13.18 -27.22
CA LEU A 315 14.25 12.11 -28.19
C LEU A 315 15.67 12.20 -28.74
N THR A 316 16.35 11.07 -28.80
CA THR A 316 17.64 10.92 -29.48
C THR A 316 17.64 9.67 -30.37
N ASN A 317 18.64 9.54 -31.24
CA ASN A 317 18.76 8.42 -32.20
C ASN A 317 17.55 8.24 -33.14
N ALA A 318 16.76 9.30 -33.38
CA ALA A 318 15.73 9.28 -34.40
C ALA A 318 16.35 9.52 -35.79
N ARG A 319 15.66 9.12 -36.86
CA ARG A 319 16.03 9.51 -38.22
C ARG A 319 16.16 11.04 -38.32
N PRO A 320 17.24 11.60 -38.87
CA PRO A 320 17.40 13.05 -39.02
C PRO A 320 16.33 13.68 -39.92
N ASN A 321 15.84 14.87 -39.55
CA ASN A 321 14.84 15.64 -40.31
C ASN A 321 13.57 14.84 -40.64
N SER A 322 13.13 13.99 -39.72
CA SER A 322 11.96 13.13 -39.91
C SER A 322 10.79 13.55 -39.02
N ALA A 323 9.57 13.17 -39.41
CA ALA A 323 8.39 13.34 -38.58
C ALA A 323 8.49 12.42 -37.36
N VAL A 324 8.21 12.98 -36.19
CA VAL A 324 8.17 12.26 -34.91
C VAL A 324 6.87 12.58 -34.18
N VAL A 325 6.33 11.62 -33.45
CA VAL A 325 5.10 11.76 -32.66
C VAL A 325 5.37 11.32 -31.24
N LEU A 326 5.13 12.19 -30.27
CA LEU A 326 5.13 11.84 -28.87
C LEU A 326 3.72 11.40 -28.47
N GLY A 327 3.57 10.19 -27.98
CA GLY A 327 2.39 9.78 -27.22
C GLY A 327 2.57 10.12 -25.74
N ALA A 328 1.50 10.55 -25.08
CA ALA A 328 1.43 10.78 -23.64
C ALA A 328 0.15 10.14 -23.07
N SER A 329 0.27 9.45 -21.94
CA SER A 329 -0.86 8.80 -21.26
C SER A 329 -0.66 8.80 -19.74
N ALA A 330 -1.76 8.73 -18.99
CA ALA A 330 -1.76 8.47 -17.55
C ALA A 330 -1.88 6.97 -17.23
N SER A 331 -1.84 6.09 -18.24
CA SER A 331 -1.97 4.64 -18.09
C SER A 331 -0.85 3.92 -18.84
N LEU A 332 -0.27 2.91 -18.19
CA LEU A 332 0.69 1.98 -18.77
C LEU A 332 -0.04 0.69 -19.17
N ALA A 333 0.00 0.35 -20.46
CA ALA A 333 -0.56 -0.88 -21.01
C ALA A 333 0.36 -1.46 -22.09
N PRO A 334 1.40 -2.22 -21.71
CA PRO A 334 2.35 -2.81 -22.66
C PRO A 334 1.65 -3.79 -23.60
N GLY A 335 1.77 -3.55 -24.91
CA GLY A 335 1.19 -4.38 -25.96
C GLY A 335 2.10 -4.46 -27.18
N PHE A 336 2.29 -5.68 -27.68
CA PHE A 336 3.03 -5.89 -28.92
C PHE A 336 2.23 -5.37 -30.11
N ILE A 337 2.91 -4.69 -31.02
CA ILE A 337 2.33 -4.23 -32.28
C ILE A 337 3.15 -4.75 -33.46
N GLY A 338 2.49 -5.52 -34.33
CA GLY A 338 3.14 -6.05 -35.54
C GLY A 338 4.13 -7.17 -35.25
N THR A 339 5.43 -6.92 -35.48
CA THR A 339 6.50 -7.90 -35.20
C THR A 339 6.72 -8.03 -33.69
N SER A 340 7.23 -9.17 -33.22
CA SER A 340 7.42 -9.48 -31.78
C SER A 340 8.37 -8.54 -31.03
N ASN A 341 8.98 -7.57 -31.72
CA ASN A 341 10.07 -6.75 -31.19
C ASN A 341 9.68 -5.28 -31.01
N CYS A 342 8.46 -4.86 -31.43
CA CYS A 342 7.96 -3.51 -31.22
C CYS A 342 6.82 -3.51 -30.20
N VAL A 343 6.99 -2.77 -29.11
CA VAL A 343 6.02 -2.67 -28.00
C VAL A 343 5.51 -1.23 -27.88
N ILE A 344 4.19 -1.06 -27.80
CA ILE A 344 3.57 0.18 -27.32
C ILE A 344 3.32 0.02 -25.83
N TYR A 345 3.71 1.01 -25.04
CA TYR A 345 3.52 0.99 -23.59
C TYR A 345 2.31 1.82 -23.13
N LEU A 346 1.73 2.66 -23.98
CA LEU A 346 0.72 3.63 -23.58
C LEU A 346 -0.69 3.04 -23.59
N GLY A 347 -1.38 3.08 -22.45
CA GLY A 347 -2.81 2.79 -22.32
C GLY A 347 -3.68 3.96 -22.78
N GLY A 348 -4.90 3.68 -23.21
CA GLY A 348 -5.86 4.73 -23.60
C GLY A 348 -6.45 5.47 -22.39
N PRO A 349 -6.75 6.77 -22.49
CA PRO A 349 -6.59 7.64 -23.66
C PRO A 349 -5.15 8.11 -23.89
N VAL A 350 -4.74 8.22 -25.16
CA VAL A 350 -3.40 8.70 -25.56
C VAL A 350 -3.51 10.06 -26.22
N LEU A 351 -2.79 11.05 -25.68
CA LEU A 351 -2.59 12.36 -26.32
C LEU A 351 -1.36 12.29 -27.23
N THR A 352 -1.43 12.88 -28.43
CA THR A 352 -0.33 12.82 -29.40
C THR A 352 0.15 14.21 -29.79
N PHE A 353 1.46 14.41 -29.78
CA PHE A 353 2.13 15.66 -30.18
C PHE A 353 3.07 15.39 -31.34
N SER A 354 2.78 15.94 -32.52
CA SER A 354 3.61 15.78 -33.72
C SER A 354 4.66 16.88 -33.83
N GLN A 355 5.91 16.50 -34.09
CA GLN A 355 7.05 17.38 -34.30
C GLN A 355 7.96 16.81 -35.41
N ALA A 356 9.11 17.45 -35.64
CA ALA A 356 10.17 16.91 -36.49
C ALA A 356 11.47 16.80 -35.70
N SER A 357 12.22 15.74 -35.94
CA SER A 357 13.60 15.63 -35.46
C SER A 357 14.49 16.62 -36.20
N ASN A 358 15.53 17.12 -35.54
CA ASN A 358 16.53 17.99 -36.15
C ASN A 358 17.53 17.19 -37.02
N ALA A 359 18.54 17.87 -37.56
CA ALA A 359 19.58 17.25 -38.38
C ALA A 359 20.47 16.24 -37.64
N LEU A 360 20.42 16.20 -36.30
CA LEU A 360 21.11 15.24 -35.45
C LEU A 360 20.20 14.08 -35.01
N GLY A 361 18.94 14.04 -35.46
CA GLY A 361 18.01 13.00 -35.03
C GLY A 361 17.45 13.22 -33.61
N GLN A 362 17.34 14.47 -33.18
CA GLN A 362 16.87 14.82 -31.84
C GLN A 362 15.58 15.65 -31.89
N SER A 363 14.72 15.49 -30.89
CA SER A 363 13.53 16.32 -30.65
C SER A 363 13.31 16.50 -29.16
N SER A 364 12.49 17.49 -28.78
CA SER A 364 12.06 17.64 -27.39
C SER A 364 10.66 18.23 -27.29
N PHE A 365 9.94 17.79 -26.27
CA PHE A 365 8.64 18.32 -25.89
C PHE A 365 8.72 18.81 -24.45
N SER A 366 8.31 20.06 -24.23
CA SER A 366 8.33 20.68 -22.90
C SER A 366 6.91 21.05 -22.50
N PHE A 367 6.58 20.82 -21.23
CA PHE A 367 5.31 21.20 -20.64
C PHE A 367 5.53 21.77 -19.24
N VAL A 368 4.64 22.67 -18.83
CA VAL A 368 4.68 23.28 -17.51
C VAL A 368 3.87 22.41 -16.55
N VAL A 369 4.48 22.03 -15.43
CA VAL A 369 3.76 21.41 -14.32
C VAL A 369 3.14 22.53 -13.50
N PRO A 370 1.79 22.64 -13.40
CA PRO A 370 1.19 23.70 -12.62
C PRO A 370 1.64 23.59 -11.15
N PRO A 371 1.81 24.73 -10.45
CA PRO A 371 2.15 24.71 -9.04
C PRO A 371 0.96 24.18 -8.23
N GLY A 372 1.23 23.32 -7.24
CA GLY A 372 0.24 22.83 -6.28
C GLY A 372 0.47 21.37 -5.90
N PRO A 373 0.06 20.96 -4.69
CA PRO A 373 0.31 19.61 -4.17
C PRO A 373 -0.47 18.54 -4.95
N LEU A 374 -1.61 18.89 -5.55
CA LEU A 374 -2.45 17.98 -6.36
C LEU A 374 -1.74 17.34 -7.56
N TYR A 375 -0.61 17.90 -7.99
CA TYR A 375 0.15 17.34 -9.12
C TYR A 375 1.30 16.47 -8.64
N GLU A 376 1.70 16.52 -7.38
CA GLU A 376 2.74 15.64 -6.85
C GLU A 376 2.27 14.18 -6.93
N GLY A 377 3.17 13.29 -7.31
CA GLY A 377 2.86 11.89 -7.55
C GLY A 377 2.24 11.54 -8.88
N LEU A 378 1.74 12.54 -9.63
CA LEU A 378 1.12 12.29 -10.93
C LEU A 378 2.10 11.55 -11.84
N GLU A 379 1.70 10.34 -12.24
CA GLU A 379 2.47 9.52 -13.18
C GLU A 379 1.99 9.76 -14.61
N LEU A 380 2.94 10.08 -15.48
CA LEU A 380 2.74 10.26 -16.90
C LEU A 380 3.71 9.35 -17.65
N PHE A 381 3.16 8.64 -18.64
CA PHE A 381 3.91 7.75 -19.52
C PHE A 381 4.03 8.38 -20.89
N PHE A 382 5.24 8.36 -21.43
CA PHE A 382 5.54 8.91 -22.76
C PHE A 382 6.22 7.89 -23.65
N GLN A 383 6.00 7.96 -24.96
CA GLN A 383 6.75 7.16 -25.92
C GLN A 383 6.83 7.89 -27.27
N TRP A 384 8.00 7.86 -27.91
CA TRP A 384 8.17 8.44 -29.25
C TRP A 384 7.94 7.39 -30.34
N VAL A 385 7.26 7.83 -31.39
CA VAL A 385 7.17 7.15 -32.68
C VAL A 385 7.94 8.00 -33.70
N VAL A 386 8.83 7.37 -34.45
CA VAL A 386 9.66 8.02 -35.47
C VAL A 386 9.28 7.47 -36.83
N TYR A 387 8.96 8.34 -37.78
CA TYR A 387 8.85 7.93 -39.18
C TYR A 387 10.24 7.59 -39.73
N ASP A 388 10.43 6.35 -40.14
CA ASP A 388 11.73 5.82 -40.55
C ASP A 388 11.51 4.77 -41.65
N ASP A 389 12.03 5.00 -42.85
CA ASP A 389 11.85 4.11 -43.99
C ASP A 389 12.59 2.77 -43.86
N LEU A 390 13.43 2.63 -42.83
CA LEU A 390 14.04 1.38 -42.41
C LEU A 390 13.59 0.97 -41.00
N GLY A 391 12.47 1.53 -40.52
CA GLY A 391 11.89 1.21 -39.22
C GLY A 391 11.33 -0.20 -39.14
N ASP A 392 11.60 -0.91 -38.04
CA ASP A 392 11.17 -2.30 -37.82
C ASP A 392 9.65 -2.47 -37.85
N TYR A 393 8.90 -1.45 -37.42
CA TYR A 393 7.44 -1.51 -37.43
C TYR A 393 6.90 -1.19 -38.83
N LEU A 394 6.33 -2.21 -39.47
CA LEU A 394 5.76 -2.16 -40.82
C LEU A 394 6.74 -1.67 -41.91
N GLY A 395 8.05 -1.69 -41.64
CA GLY A 395 9.07 -1.16 -42.55
C GLY A 395 9.04 0.37 -42.68
N GLN A 396 8.38 1.07 -41.74
CA GLN A 396 8.09 2.51 -41.88
C GLN A 396 8.17 3.32 -40.59
N LEU A 397 8.17 2.68 -39.42
CA LEU A 397 8.25 3.36 -38.14
C LEU A 397 9.26 2.69 -37.21
N ALA A 398 9.95 3.50 -36.43
CA ALA A 398 10.75 3.08 -35.27
C ALA A 398 10.10 3.62 -33.99
N LEU A 399 10.27 2.90 -32.89
CA LEU A 399 9.68 3.24 -31.59
C LEU A 399 10.79 3.40 -30.58
N SER A 400 10.71 4.41 -29.71
CA SER A 400 11.57 4.45 -28.53
C SER A 400 11.09 3.46 -27.46
N ASP A 401 11.95 3.23 -26.47
CA ASP A 401 11.51 2.89 -25.12
C ASP A 401 10.48 3.92 -24.59
N ALA A 402 9.77 3.58 -23.52
CA ALA A 402 8.83 4.50 -22.88
C ALA A 402 9.51 5.23 -21.72
N LEU A 403 8.94 6.35 -21.28
CA LEU A 403 9.41 7.12 -20.13
C LEU A 403 8.30 7.15 -19.09
N ARG A 404 8.58 6.64 -17.89
CA ARG A 404 7.78 6.90 -16.69
C ARG A 404 8.28 8.19 -16.08
N LEU A 405 7.40 9.18 -15.99
CA LEU A 405 7.69 10.46 -15.37
C LEU A 405 6.73 10.65 -14.19
N ARG A 406 7.29 10.84 -13.00
CA ARG A 406 6.53 11.15 -11.77
C ARG A 406 6.80 12.59 -11.40
N VAL A 407 5.74 13.34 -11.17
CA VAL A 407 5.86 14.70 -10.64
C VAL A 407 6.22 14.63 -9.16
N GLY A 408 7.19 15.42 -8.70
CA GLY A 408 7.58 15.46 -7.29
C GLY A 408 8.55 16.59 -6.99
N GLN A 409 8.94 16.76 -5.72
CA GLN A 409 9.84 17.85 -5.30
C GLN A 409 11.32 17.48 -5.29
#